data_AF-A0A7S2RN91-F1
#
_entry.id   AF-A0A7S2RN91-F1
#
_cell.length_a   1.000
_cell.length_b   1.000
_cell.length_c   1.000
_cell.angle_alpha   90.00
_cell.angle_beta   90.00
_cell.angle_gamma   90.00
#
_symmetry.space_group_name_H-M   'P 1'
#
loop_
_entity.id
_entity.type
_entity.pdbx_description
1 polymer ?
#
loop_
_entity_poly.entity_id
_entity_poly.type
_entity_poly.pdbx_seq_one_letter_code
_entity_poly.pdbx_strand_id
1 'polypeptide(L)'
;MVSNKKKKKSKAKVIKANEEGGSGDALDKYRVKYGLVGKSEFWWIFDDTLEEIGRMLERDNYVVLDQFLPGDLANGLHRELLRAYKAGRLPETKHEMVGCPRLELGSLAGGKTGDSLTYQMDAVRGDYVAWFDGKEKACEWNVLPTYLQRIDTLVAELAEHVKELVNTASVRSNAMATCYPGNGAHYVRHCDNTTTIRNGRKITSLFYSNPDWVPGDGGELRIFNPQDALEEKDRVYTKIRDIEPLSNRVVLFFADERVPHEVLPTNSMRFAITTWYFDKVEKEAANSLKGRKNVEEEERIKREISKFQSKYGEEALIVAKGQDTKADDEKVKEATVCITETSNIWQLD
;
A
#
# COMPACT_ATOMS: atom_id res chain seq x y z
N MET A 1 29.82 2.62 49.01
CA MET A 1 28.51 3.18 48.57
C MET A 1 28.55 4.02 47.27
N VAL A 2 29.64 4.03 46.49
CA VAL A 2 29.77 4.88 45.29
C VAL A 2 29.33 4.17 43.97
N SER A 3 29.22 2.84 43.97
CA SER A 3 28.87 2.04 42.79
C SER A 3 27.37 2.08 42.41
N ASN A 4 26.47 2.28 43.38
CA ASN A 4 25.01 2.28 43.13
C ASN A 4 24.44 3.61 42.60
N LYS A 5 25.15 4.74 42.76
CA LYS A 5 24.71 6.05 42.24
C LYS A 5 24.99 6.22 40.74
N LYS A 6 26.05 5.60 40.20
CA LYS A 6 26.37 5.63 38.76
C LYS A 6 25.40 4.78 37.93
N LYS A 7 25.00 3.58 38.41
CA LYS A 7 23.99 2.74 37.74
C LYS A 7 22.57 3.32 37.74
N LYS A 8 22.17 4.07 38.77
CA LYS A 8 20.86 4.78 38.78
C LYS A 8 20.86 6.00 37.84
N LYS A 9 21.97 6.75 37.74
CA LYS A 9 22.09 7.86 36.79
C LYS A 9 22.18 7.39 35.33
N SER A 10 22.78 6.23 35.04
CA SER A 10 22.77 5.68 33.67
C SER A 10 21.41 5.14 33.26
N LYS A 11 20.68 4.45 34.15
CA LYS A 11 19.29 4.01 33.89
C LYS A 11 18.32 5.19 33.69
N ALA A 12 18.43 6.26 34.48
CA ALA A 12 17.60 7.45 34.30
C ALA A 12 17.90 8.20 32.99
N LYS A 13 19.13 8.13 32.48
CA LYS A 13 19.53 8.73 31.19
C LYS A 13 19.07 7.89 29.99
N VAL A 14 19.00 6.57 30.14
CA VAL A 14 18.42 5.64 29.15
C VAL A 14 16.89 5.76 29.10
N ILE A 15 16.23 5.96 30.25
CA ILE A 15 14.78 6.19 30.30
C ILE A 15 14.41 7.56 29.68
N LYS A 16 15.20 8.62 29.95
CA LYS A 16 14.97 9.93 29.32
C LYS A 16 15.30 9.99 27.82
N ALA A 17 16.22 9.16 27.32
CA ALA A 17 16.52 9.09 25.89
C ALA A 17 15.40 8.43 25.08
N ASN A 18 14.54 7.62 25.72
CA ASN A 18 13.34 7.07 25.08
C ASN A 18 12.15 8.03 25.06
N GLU A 19 12.21 9.16 25.77
CA GLU A 19 11.12 10.14 25.83
C GLU A 19 11.29 11.29 24.82
N GLU A 20 12.46 11.43 24.17
CA GLU A 20 12.76 12.59 23.29
C GLU A 20 13.28 12.22 21.88
N GLY A 21 13.09 10.97 21.40
CA GLY A 21 13.59 10.63 20.06
C GLY A 21 13.29 9.25 19.48
N GLY A 22 12.28 8.52 19.96
CA GLY A 22 11.88 7.24 19.37
C GLY A 22 10.37 7.10 19.37
N SER A 23 9.75 7.10 18.18
CA SER A 23 8.35 6.71 18.04
C SER A 23 8.22 5.21 18.32
N GLY A 24 8.20 4.81 19.59
CA GLY A 24 7.71 3.49 19.97
C GLY A 24 6.29 3.34 19.43
N ASP A 25 5.97 2.19 18.83
CA ASP A 25 4.64 1.94 18.28
C ASP A 25 3.63 2.04 19.44
N ALA A 26 2.76 3.05 19.41
CA ALA A 26 1.78 3.29 20.47
C ALA A 26 0.86 2.08 20.70
N LEU A 27 0.75 1.19 19.69
CA LEU A 27 -0.02 -0.04 19.75
C LEU A 27 0.76 -1.25 20.32
N ASP A 28 2.08 -1.16 20.51
CA ASP A 28 2.90 -2.23 21.12
C ASP A 28 2.33 -2.68 22.47
N LYS A 29 1.84 -1.72 23.26
CA LYS A 29 1.28 -2.01 24.59
C LYS A 29 0.10 -2.98 24.52
N TYR A 30 -0.74 -2.91 23.49
CA TYR A 30 -1.88 -3.82 23.32
C TYR A 30 -1.42 -5.19 22.82
N ARG A 31 -0.44 -5.23 21.91
CA ARG A 31 0.19 -6.50 21.49
C ARG A 31 0.77 -7.26 22.68
N VAL A 32 1.53 -6.58 23.54
CA VAL A 32 2.08 -7.17 24.75
C VAL A 32 0.97 -7.60 25.70
N LYS A 33 -0.01 -6.73 25.98
CA LYS A 33 -1.15 -7.03 26.87
C LYS A 33 -1.89 -8.29 26.43
N TYR A 34 -2.30 -8.36 25.17
CA TYR A 34 -3.06 -9.49 24.65
C TYR A 34 -2.20 -10.73 24.41
N GLY A 35 -0.90 -10.55 24.14
CA GLY A 35 0.07 -11.65 24.12
C GLY A 35 0.19 -12.36 25.46
N LEU A 36 0.21 -11.63 26.59
CA LEU A 36 0.31 -12.21 27.94
C LEU A 36 -0.89 -13.10 28.32
N VAL A 37 -2.04 -12.91 27.68
CA VAL A 37 -3.27 -13.72 27.91
C VAL A 37 -3.53 -14.72 26.78
N GLY A 38 -2.54 -14.99 25.92
CA GLY A 38 -2.67 -15.96 24.83
C GLY A 38 -3.60 -15.53 23.71
N LYS A 39 -3.77 -14.22 23.52
CA LYS A 39 -4.61 -13.59 22.48
C LYS A 39 -3.79 -12.71 21.53
N SER A 40 -2.51 -13.02 21.36
CA SER A 40 -1.60 -12.28 20.47
C SER A 40 -2.11 -12.20 19.03
N GLU A 41 -2.85 -13.20 18.54
CA GLU A 41 -3.40 -13.15 17.18
C GLU A 41 -4.50 -12.09 17.00
N PHE A 42 -5.25 -11.77 18.06
CA PHE A 42 -6.46 -10.94 17.98
C PHE A 42 -6.28 -9.58 18.64
N TRP A 43 -5.05 -9.19 18.96
CA TRP A 43 -4.76 -7.98 19.74
C TRP A 43 -5.45 -6.71 19.18
N TRP A 44 -5.61 -6.61 17.86
CA TRP A 44 -6.15 -5.46 17.13
C TRP A 44 -7.67 -5.32 17.18
N ILE A 45 -8.42 -6.35 17.58
CA ILE A 45 -9.90 -6.34 17.55
C ILE A 45 -10.53 -6.10 18.93
N PHE A 46 -9.73 -5.96 19.98
CA PHE A 46 -10.28 -5.66 21.30
C PHE A 46 -10.70 -4.20 21.40
N ASP A 47 -11.80 -3.93 22.10
CA ASP A 47 -12.43 -2.60 22.20
C ASP A 47 -11.45 -1.46 22.54
N ASP A 48 -10.56 -1.68 23.52
CA ASP A 48 -9.58 -0.67 23.94
C ASP A 48 -8.47 -0.40 22.90
N THR A 49 -8.24 -1.38 22.04
CA THR A 49 -7.29 -1.31 20.94
C THR A 49 -7.94 -0.65 19.74
N LEU A 50 -9.19 -1.02 19.42
CA LEU A 50 -9.99 -0.37 18.39
C LEU A 50 -10.22 1.11 18.70
N GLU A 51 -10.52 1.46 19.95
CA GLU A 51 -10.64 2.84 20.41
C GLU A 51 -9.35 3.63 20.16
N GLU A 52 -8.19 3.05 20.51
CA GLU A 52 -6.91 3.72 20.27
C GLU A 52 -6.58 3.83 18.77
N ILE A 53 -6.81 2.77 17.99
CA ILE A 53 -6.61 2.78 16.53
C ILE A 53 -7.49 3.87 15.91
N GLY A 54 -8.76 3.95 16.29
CA GLY A 54 -9.69 4.99 15.85
C GLY A 54 -9.22 6.39 16.22
N ARG A 55 -8.81 6.59 17.49
CA ARG A 55 -8.28 7.87 17.99
C ARG A 55 -7.02 8.29 17.24
N MET A 56 -6.12 7.36 16.92
CA MET A 56 -4.91 7.63 16.14
C MET A 56 -5.26 7.99 14.69
N LEU A 57 -6.17 7.24 14.07
CA LEU A 57 -6.62 7.51 12.70
C LEU A 57 -7.28 8.89 12.58
N GLU A 58 -8.15 9.29 13.53
CA GLU A 58 -8.78 10.62 13.53
C GLU A 58 -7.78 11.75 13.80
N ARG A 59 -6.81 11.54 14.71
CA ARG A 59 -5.83 12.56 15.08
C ARG A 59 -4.77 12.77 14.00
N ASP A 60 -4.23 11.68 13.47
CA ASP A 60 -3.03 11.70 12.63
C ASP A 60 -3.35 11.52 11.14
N ASN A 61 -4.61 11.19 10.80
CA ASN A 61 -5.08 10.79 9.47
C ASN A 61 -4.53 9.45 8.94
N TYR A 62 -3.66 8.79 9.71
CA TYR A 62 -3.14 7.46 9.43
C TYR A 62 -2.82 6.71 10.73
N VAL A 63 -2.71 5.38 10.65
CA VAL A 63 -2.29 4.50 11.74
C VAL A 63 -1.49 3.32 11.19
N VAL A 64 -0.47 2.90 11.93
CA VAL A 64 0.41 1.78 11.57
C VAL A 64 0.19 0.65 12.58
N LEU A 65 -0.08 -0.55 12.09
CA LEU A 65 -0.29 -1.75 12.90
C LEU A 65 0.77 -2.79 12.52
N ASP A 66 1.74 -3.00 13.39
CA ASP A 66 2.72 -4.07 13.21
C ASP A 66 2.19 -5.41 13.73
N GLN A 67 2.64 -6.50 13.11
CA GLN A 67 2.29 -7.87 13.48
C GLN A 67 0.77 -8.13 13.42
N PHE A 68 0.14 -7.78 12.29
CA PHE A 68 -1.30 -7.90 12.10
C PHE A 68 -1.78 -9.35 11.93
N LEU A 69 -1.00 -10.18 11.24
CA LEU A 69 -1.21 -11.61 11.09
C LEU A 69 -0.31 -12.40 12.05
N PRO A 70 -0.68 -13.65 12.41
CA PRO A 70 0.29 -14.65 12.85
C PRO A 70 1.49 -14.73 11.88
N GLY A 71 2.70 -14.90 12.42
CA GLY A 71 3.93 -14.80 11.63
C GLY A 71 4.06 -15.84 10.52
N ASP A 72 3.55 -17.05 10.76
CA ASP A 72 3.45 -18.12 9.76
C ASP A 72 2.52 -17.75 8.59
N LEU A 73 1.38 -17.11 8.89
CA LEU A 73 0.47 -16.60 7.87
C LEU A 73 1.10 -15.42 7.11
N ALA A 74 1.76 -14.47 7.77
CA ALA A 74 2.45 -13.37 7.10
C ALA A 74 3.51 -13.87 6.10
N ASN A 75 4.32 -14.85 6.53
CA ASN A 75 5.30 -15.50 5.66
C ASN A 75 4.63 -16.31 4.54
N GLY A 76 3.48 -16.94 4.81
CA GLY A 76 2.66 -17.62 3.80
C GLY A 76 2.17 -16.67 2.73
N LEU A 77 1.61 -15.52 3.12
CA LEU A 77 1.13 -14.50 2.20
C LEU A 77 2.26 -13.92 1.34
N HIS A 78 3.45 -13.74 1.92
CA HIS A 78 4.64 -13.36 1.14
C HIS A 78 4.95 -14.37 0.03
N ARG A 79 4.95 -15.67 0.35
CA ARG A 79 5.19 -16.73 -0.65
C ARG A 79 4.13 -16.73 -1.75
N GLU A 80 2.87 -16.50 -1.41
CA GLU A 80 1.78 -16.41 -2.39
C GLU A 80 1.95 -15.21 -3.32
N LEU A 81 2.31 -14.04 -2.79
CA LEU A 81 2.61 -12.84 -3.58
C LEU A 81 3.83 -13.02 -4.48
N LEU A 82 4.90 -13.62 -3.97
CA LEU A 82 6.10 -13.92 -4.74
C LEU A 82 5.80 -14.89 -5.88
N ARG A 83 4.99 -15.92 -5.61
CA ARG A 83 4.51 -16.87 -6.64
C ARG A 83 3.67 -16.15 -7.70
N ALA A 84 2.71 -15.31 -7.29
CA ALA A 84 1.88 -14.51 -8.19
C ALA A 84 2.72 -13.59 -9.09
N TYR A 85 3.75 -12.95 -8.53
CA TYR A 85 4.67 -12.12 -9.28
C TYR A 85 5.49 -12.92 -10.28
N LYS A 86 6.11 -14.04 -9.86
CA LYS A 86 6.97 -14.86 -10.74
C LYS A 86 6.20 -15.50 -11.88
N ALA A 87 4.94 -15.85 -11.67
CA ALA A 87 4.23 -16.68 -12.62
C ALA A 87 3.98 -15.98 -13.96
N GLY A 88 4.40 -16.63 -15.05
CA GLY A 88 4.35 -16.08 -16.39
C GLY A 88 5.48 -15.10 -16.76
N ARG A 89 6.33 -14.69 -15.79
CA ARG A 89 7.45 -13.77 -16.04
C ARG A 89 8.77 -14.46 -16.33
N LEU A 90 8.93 -15.68 -15.80
CA LEU A 90 10.10 -16.49 -16.02
C LEU A 90 9.77 -17.64 -16.97
N PRO A 91 10.69 -18.05 -17.87
CA PRO A 91 10.46 -19.17 -18.78
C PRO A 91 9.96 -20.43 -18.06
N GLU A 92 10.53 -20.74 -16.90
CA GLU A 92 10.19 -21.88 -16.06
C GLU A 92 8.79 -21.78 -15.42
N THR A 93 8.29 -20.57 -15.17
CA THR A 93 6.97 -20.35 -14.55
C THR A 93 5.88 -20.03 -15.58
N LYS A 94 6.18 -20.14 -16.88
CA LYS A 94 5.25 -19.78 -17.97
C LYS A 94 3.93 -20.56 -17.92
N HIS A 95 3.99 -21.82 -17.45
CA HIS A 95 2.84 -22.71 -17.31
C HIS A 95 2.26 -22.75 -15.89
N GLU A 96 2.81 -21.97 -14.94
CA GLU A 96 2.28 -21.90 -13.57
C GLU A 96 1.07 -20.97 -13.50
N MET A 97 0.07 -21.36 -12.70
CA MET A 97 -1.14 -20.58 -12.41
C MET A 97 -1.86 -20.07 -13.67
N VAL A 98 -2.04 -20.94 -14.66
CA VAL A 98 -2.80 -20.61 -15.88
C VAL A 98 -4.23 -20.21 -15.50
N GLY A 99 -4.62 -18.99 -15.90
CA GLY A 99 -5.91 -18.39 -15.57
C GLY A 99 -5.90 -17.53 -14.29
N CYS A 100 -4.80 -17.46 -13.56
CA CYS A 100 -4.61 -16.46 -12.50
C CYS A 100 -4.22 -15.11 -13.13
N PRO A 101 -4.82 -13.97 -12.69
CA PRO A 101 -4.40 -12.65 -13.13
C PRO A 101 -2.90 -12.44 -12.98
N ARG A 102 -2.25 -11.92 -14.02
CA ARG A 102 -0.82 -11.61 -14.02
C ARG A 102 -0.60 -10.21 -13.48
N LEU A 103 0.49 -10.01 -12.74
CA LEU A 103 0.94 -8.68 -12.42
C LEU A 103 1.43 -8.02 -13.72
N GLU A 104 0.96 -6.82 -14.03
CA GLU A 104 1.29 -6.05 -15.23
C GLU A 104 1.69 -4.62 -14.85
N LEU A 105 2.32 -3.86 -15.76
CA LEU A 105 2.77 -2.51 -15.45
C LEU A 105 1.61 -1.64 -14.97
N GLY A 106 1.81 -1.01 -13.81
CA GLY A 106 0.83 -0.17 -13.14
C GLY A 106 0.39 0.97 -14.05
N SER A 107 -0.91 1.09 -14.26
CA SER A 107 -1.48 2.20 -15.02
C SER A 107 -1.90 3.35 -14.09
N LEU A 108 -1.84 4.55 -14.62
CA LEU A 108 -2.33 5.79 -14.04
C LEU A 108 -3.71 6.13 -14.59
N ALA A 109 -4.40 7.06 -13.94
CA ALA A 109 -5.75 7.49 -14.25
C ALA A 109 -6.79 6.34 -14.17
N GLY A 110 -7.73 6.26 -15.13
CA GLY A 110 -8.92 5.41 -15.06
C GLY A 110 -10.18 6.13 -14.54
N GLY A 111 -10.00 7.29 -13.93
CA GLY A 111 -11.09 8.22 -13.59
C GLY A 111 -12.01 7.78 -12.46
N LYS A 112 -13.12 8.52 -12.25
CA LYS A 112 -14.07 8.28 -11.13
C LYS A 112 -14.66 6.88 -11.14
N THR A 113 -14.84 6.32 -12.32
CA THR A 113 -15.60 5.10 -12.59
C THR A 113 -14.75 3.90 -13.00
N GLY A 114 -13.47 4.10 -13.31
CA GLY A 114 -12.61 3.10 -13.94
C GLY A 114 -12.80 2.99 -15.46
N ASP A 115 -13.60 3.88 -16.08
CA ASP A 115 -13.92 3.82 -17.50
C ASP A 115 -13.15 4.82 -18.37
N SER A 116 -12.35 5.69 -17.77
CA SER A 116 -11.60 6.73 -18.47
C SER A 116 -10.31 6.23 -19.09
N LEU A 117 -9.68 7.10 -19.87
CA LEU A 117 -8.32 6.92 -20.41
C LEU A 117 -7.36 6.50 -19.28
N THR A 118 -6.53 5.49 -19.56
CA THR A 118 -5.45 5.02 -18.70
C THR A 118 -4.14 5.09 -19.46
N TYR A 119 -3.04 5.34 -18.75
CA TYR A 119 -1.71 5.42 -19.37
C TYR A 119 -0.64 4.89 -18.43
N GLN A 120 0.51 4.51 -18.97
CA GLN A 120 1.70 4.08 -18.24
C GLN A 120 2.82 5.11 -18.44
N MET A 121 3.60 5.34 -17.38
CA MET A 121 4.79 6.20 -17.39
C MET A 121 5.67 5.82 -16.18
N ASP A 122 6.83 5.21 -16.45
CA ASP A 122 7.66 4.56 -15.44
C ASP A 122 8.27 5.59 -14.46
N ALA A 123 8.61 6.80 -14.95
CA ALA A 123 9.08 7.91 -14.12
C ALA A 123 8.02 8.50 -13.17
N VAL A 124 6.75 8.08 -13.29
CA VAL A 124 5.66 8.50 -12.41
C VAL A 124 5.23 7.37 -11.48
N ARG A 125 5.12 6.16 -12.01
CA ARG A 125 4.66 4.97 -11.31
C ARG A 125 5.31 3.72 -11.92
N GLY A 126 6.17 3.06 -11.15
CA GLY A 126 6.98 1.92 -11.62
C GLY A 126 6.65 0.57 -10.96
N ASP A 127 5.43 0.36 -10.48
CA ASP A 127 5.00 -0.92 -9.93
C ASP A 127 4.40 -1.86 -10.98
N TYR A 128 4.42 -3.15 -10.67
CA TYR A 128 3.57 -4.14 -11.30
C TYR A 128 2.38 -4.46 -10.41
N VAL A 129 1.20 -4.60 -11.01
CA VAL A 129 -0.10 -4.66 -10.33
C VAL A 129 -0.95 -5.82 -10.86
N ALA A 130 -1.62 -6.53 -9.96
CA ALA A 130 -2.75 -7.40 -10.29
C ALA A 130 -3.87 -7.24 -9.25
N TRP A 131 -5.08 -7.61 -9.63
CA TRP A 131 -6.27 -7.48 -8.79
C TRP A 131 -6.86 -8.84 -8.46
N PHE A 132 -7.11 -9.08 -7.17
CA PHE A 132 -7.59 -10.36 -6.68
C PHE A 132 -8.79 -10.20 -5.74
N ASP A 133 -9.84 -10.99 -5.92
CA ASP A 133 -10.93 -11.10 -4.96
C ASP A 133 -10.68 -12.19 -3.89
N GLY A 134 -9.62 -13.00 -4.07
CA GLY A 134 -9.21 -14.08 -3.18
C GLY A 134 -9.90 -15.41 -3.48
N LYS A 135 -10.77 -15.49 -4.49
CA LYS A 135 -11.54 -16.69 -4.84
C LYS A 135 -11.05 -17.33 -6.13
N GLU A 136 -10.00 -16.78 -6.75
CA GLU A 136 -9.41 -17.31 -7.97
C GLU A 136 -8.79 -18.69 -7.72
N LYS A 137 -9.49 -19.74 -8.17
CA LYS A 137 -9.01 -21.13 -8.04
C LYS A 137 -7.61 -21.33 -8.62
N ALA A 138 -7.31 -20.66 -9.73
CA ALA A 138 -6.04 -20.77 -10.44
C ALA A 138 -4.85 -20.15 -9.69
N CYS A 139 -5.10 -19.25 -8.72
CA CYS A 139 -4.04 -18.57 -7.97
C CYS A 139 -3.62 -19.33 -6.70
N GLU A 140 -4.38 -20.36 -6.31
CA GLU A 140 -4.10 -21.21 -5.14
C GLU A 140 -3.88 -20.39 -3.85
N TRP A 141 -4.74 -19.40 -3.61
CA TRP A 141 -4.68 -18.58 -2.41
C TRP A 141 -5.11 -19.39 -1.17
N ASN A 142 -4.24 -19.43 -0.16
CA ASN A 142 -4.51 -20.03 1.16
C ASN A 142 -4.55 -18.97 2.25
N VAL A 143 -3.75 -17.90 2.13
CA VAL A 143 -3.66 -16.86 3.16
C VAL A 143 -4.38 -15.57 2.75
N LEU A 144 -4.35 -15.20 1.46
CA LEU A 144 -4.99 -13.96 1.00
C LEU A 144 -6.47 -13.82 1.46
N PRO A 145 -7.34 -14.84 1.36
CA PRO A 145 -8.73 -14.75 1.84
C PRO A 145 -8.83 -14.48 3.34
N THR A 146 -7.96 -15.09 4.14
CA THR A 146 -7.89 -14.88 5.59
C THR A 146 -7.43 -13.46 5.92
N TYR A 147 -6.41 -12.95 5.22
CA TYR A 147 -6.01 -11.55 5.36
C TYR A 147 -7.16 -10.60 5.02
N LEU A 148 -7.83 -10.82 3.87
CA LEU A 148 -8.94 -10.00 3.42
C LEU A 148 -10.10 -9.99 4.42
N GLN A 149 -10.46 -11.14 4.97
CA GLN A 149 -11.47 -11.23 6.02
C GLN A 149 -11.08 -10.41 7.26
N ARG A 150 -9.82 -10.51 7.72
CA ARG A 150 -9.36 -9.79 8.92
C ARG A 150 -9.36 -8.28 8.73
N ILE A 151 -8.90 -7.80 7.58
CA ILE A 151 -8.89 -6.36 7.29
C ILE A 151 -10.32 -5.82 7.08
N ASP A 152 -11.20 -6.63 6.49
CA ASP A 152 -12.63 -6.31 6.40
C ASP A 152 -13.28 -6.19 7.78
N THR A 153 -12.97 -7.12 8.70
CA THR A 153 -13.42 -7.03 10.09
C THR A 153 -12.85 -5.80 10.79
N LEU A 154 -11.54 -5.53 10.69
CA LEU A 154 -10.94 -4.35 11.32
C LEU A 154 -11.64 -3.05 10.88
N VAL A 155 -11.85 -2.85 9.58
CA VAL A 155 -12.49 -1.62 9.08
C VAL A 155 -13.96 -1.55 9.47
N ALA A 156 -14.67 -2.68 9.51
CA ALA A 156 -16.05 -2.72 9.97
C ALA A 156 -16.18 -2.34 11.45
N GLU A 157 -15.35 -2.91 12.33
CA GLU A 157 -15.37 -2.59 13.76
C GLU A 157 -14.91 -1.14 14.01
N LEU A 158 -13.93 -0.63 13.26
CA LEU A 158 -13.51 0.78 13.36
C LEU A 158 -14.62 1.78 12.98
N ALA A 159 -15.62 1.38 12.21
CA ALA A 159 -16.73 2.26 11.85
C ALA A 159 -17.59 2.69 13.06
N GLU A 160 -17.57 1.90 14.14
CA GLU A 160 -18.23 2.24 15.41
C GLU A 160 -17.40 3.24 16.24
N HIS A 161 -16.09 3.35 15.99
CA HIS A 161 -15.17 4.22 16.74
C HIS A 161 -14.80 5.50 16.00
N VAL A 162 -14.91 5.52 14.67
CA VAL A 162 -14.54 6.66 13.82
C VAL A 162 -15.77 7.14 13.05
N LYS A 163 -16.30 8.30 13.44
CA LYS A 163 -17.59 8.79 12.92
C LYS A 163 -17.62 8.93 11.40
N GLU A 164 -16.50 9.33 10.81
CA GLU A 164 -16.37 9.48 9.35
C GLU A 164 -16.46 8.16 8.58
N LEU A 165 -16.36 7.01 9.25
CA LEU A 165 -16.36 5.68 8.63
C LEU A 165 -17.73 4.99 8.65
N VAL A 166 -18.77 5.62 9.20
CA VAL A 166 -20.12 5.04 9.33
C VAL A 166 -20.69 4.50 8.00
N ASN A 167 -20.31 5.10 6.86
CA ASN A 167 -20.75 4.68 5.52
C ASN A 167 -19.71 3.83 4.76
N THR A 168 -18.63 3.38 5.40
CA THR A 168 -17.43 2.83 4.74
C THR A 168 -17.32 1.31 4.80
N ALA A 169 -17.97 0.67 5.77
CA ALA A 169 -17.73 -0.74 6.11
C ALA A 169 -18.24 -1.78 5.10
N SER A 170 -19.18 -1.41 4.21
CA SER A 170 -19.94 -2.41 3.43
C SER A 170 -19.33 -2.78 2.08
N VAL A 171 -18.42 -1.99 1.52
CA VAL A 171 -17.91 -2.21 0.15
C VAL A 171 -16.43 -1.83 0.07
N ARG A 172 -15.60 -2.76 -0.42
CA ARG A 172 -14.20 -2.49 -0.77
C ARG A 172 -13.87 -2.94 -2.18
N SER A 173 -12.71 -2.50 -2.67
CA SER A 173 -12.13 -3.01 -3.91
C SER A 173 -11.69 -4.48 -3.78
N ASN A 174 -11.42 -5.11 -4.93
CA ASN A 174 -10.51 -6.24 -4.97
C ASN A 174 -9.13 -5.83 -4.42
N ALA A 175 -8.38 -6.80 -3.92
CA ALA A 175 -7.03 -6.64 -3.42
C ALA A 175 -6.09 -6.33 -4.57
N MET A 176 -5.48 -5.15 -4.56
CA MET A 176 -4.43 -4.77 -5.50
C MET A 176 -3.10 -5.31 -4.97
N ALA A 177 -2.63 -6.43 -5.49
CA ALA A 177 -1.27 -6.89 -5.21
C ALA A 177 -0.29 -6.07 -6.05
N THR A 178 0.77 -5.59 -5.42
CA THR A 178 1.78 -4.74 -6.05
C THR A 178 3.18 -5.28 -5.80
N CYS A 179 4.05 -5.13 -6.81
CA CYS A 179 5.48 -5.34 -6.70
C CYS A 179 6.21 -4.18 -7.37
N TYR A 180 6.97 -3.41 -6.59
CA TYR A 180 8.00 -2.53 -7.14
C TYR A 180 9.27 -3.37 -7.31
N PRO A 181 9.79 -3.56 -8.53
CA PRO A 181 10.81 -4.56 -8.83
C PRO A 181 12.24 -4.18 -8.38
N GLY A 182 12.44 -3.05 -7.71
CA GLY A 182 13.77 -2.47 -7.44
C GLY A 182 14.15 -1.41 -8.48
N ASN A 183 15.45 -1.18 -8.69
CA ASN A 183 15.99 -0.27 -9.72
C ASN A 183 15.44 1.16 -9.68
N GLY A 184 15.10 1.67 -8.49
CA GLY A 184 14.55 3.01 -8.32
C GLY A 184 13.06 3.12 -8.67
N ALA A 185 12.36 1.99 -8.88
CA ALA A 185 10.91 1.98 -9.02
C ALA A 185 10.26 2.69 -7.83
N HIS A 186 9.30 3.55 -8.13
CA HIS A 186 8.68 4.45 -7.16
C HIS A 186 7.28 4.86 -7.62
N TYR A 187 6.57 5.61 -6.78
CA TYR A 187 5.33 6.28 -7.17
C TYR A 187 5.35 7.69 -6.60
N VAL A 188 5.36 8.67 -7.50
CA VAL A 188 5.34 10.10 -7.15
C VAL A 188 4.16 10.46 -6.24
N ARG A 189 4.30 11.57 -5.54
CA ARG A 189 3.27 12.08 -4.63
C ARG A 189 1.89 12.20 -5.26
N HIS A 190 0.89 11.60 -4.62
CA HIS A 190 -0.51 11.61 -5.02
C HIS A 190 -1.45 11.49 -3.80
N CYS A 191 -2.75 11.58 -4.06
CA CYS A 191 -3.82 11.22 -3.13
C CYS A 191 -4.72 10.17 -3.82
N ASP A 192 -5.23 9.21 -3.06
CA ASP A 192 -6.00 8.09 -3.63
C ASP A 192 -7.42 8.47 -4.07
N ASN A 193 -7.96 9.52 -3.45
CA ASN A 193 -9.18 10.20 -3.80
C ASN A 193 -8.95 11.71 -3.69
N THR A 194 -9.60 12.49 -4.56
CA THR A 194 -9.49 13.94 -4.55
C THR A 194 -10.85 14.58 -4.71
N THR A 195 -11.01 15.84 -4.30
CA THR A 195 -12.25 16.60 -4.51
C THR A 195 -12.66 16.71 -5.99
N THR A 196 -11.72 16.55 -6.92
CA THR A 196 -11.98 16.52 -8.36
C THR A 196 -12.34 15.12 -8.87
N ILE A 197 -11.71 14.06 -8.36
CA ILE A 197 -11.97 12.67 -8.77
C ILE A 197 -13.22 12.13 -8.06
N ARG A 198 -13.36 12.24 -6.75
CA ARG A 198 -14.52 11.73 -5.98
C ARG A 198 -14.91 10.29 -6.39
N ASN A 199 -13.97 9.36 -6.28
CA ASN A 199 -14.14 7.95 -6.68
C ASN A 199 -14.75 7.07 -5.57
N GLY A 200 -15.12 7.68 -4.45
CA GLY A 200 -15.72 7.04 -3.28
C GLY A 200 -14.73 6.42 -2.31
N ARG A 201 -13.42 6.37 -2.61
CA ARG A 201 -12.45 5.77 -1.68
C ARG A 201 -12.37 6.63 -0.42
N LYS A 202 -12.56 6.00 0.74
CA LYS A 202 -12.54 6.67 2.05
C LYS A 202 -11.34 6.25 2.88
N ILE A 203 -11.07 4.94 2.96
CA ILE A 203 -9.90 4.39 3.66
C ILE A 203 -9.07 3.58 2.68
N THR A 204 -7.77 3.86 2.67
CA THR A 204 -6.77 3.00 2.05
C THR A 204 -6.17 2.11 3.13
N SER A 205 -6.13 0.80 2.85
CA SER A 205 -5.40 -0.18 3.64
C SER A 205 -4.24 -0.73 2.82
N LEU A 206 -3.04 -0.65 3.38
CA LEU A 206 -1.82 -1.24 2.83
C LEU A 206 -1.29 -2.32 3.77
N PHE A 207 -1.09 -3.54 3.28
CA PHE A 207 -0.33 -4.58 3.95
C PHE A 207 1.02 -4.77 3.27
N TYR A 208 2.10 -4.69 4.04
CA TYR A 208 3.46 -4.90 3.55
C TYR A 208 3.94 -6.33 3.76
N SER A 209 4.67 -6.86 2.78
CA SER A 209 5.11 -8.26 2.75
C SER A 209 6.56 -8.37 2.31
N ASN A 210 7.47 -7.70 3.04
CA ASN A 210 8.90 -7.61 2.71
C ASN A 210 9.73 -8.13 3.90
N PRO A 211 9.89 -9.46 4.05
CA PRO A 211 10.58 -10.04 5.20
C PRO A 211 12.08 -9.73 5.23
N ASP A 212 12.68 -9.50 4.06
CA ASP A 212 14.11 -9.26 3.90
C ASP A 212 14.47 -7.77 3.81
N TRP A 213 13.49 -6.86 3.97
CA TRP A 213 13.74 -5.43 3.89
C TRP A 213 14.66 -4.98 5.03
N VAL A 214 15.68 -4.19 4.70
CA VAL A 214 16.59 -3.58 5.67
C VAL A 214 16.71 -2.07 5.47
N PRO A 215 17.05 -1.30 6.52
CA PRO A 215 17.31 0.13 6.40
C PRO A 215 18.34 0.43 5.29
N GLY A 216 17.95 1.26 4.33
CA GLY A 216 18.76 1.61 3.16
C GLY A 216 18.25 1.02 1.84
N ASP A 217 17.36 0.02 1.87
CA ASP A 217 16.74 -0.53 0.66
C ASP A 217 15.81 0.48 -0.04
N GLY A 218 15.33 1.49 0.68
CA GLY A 218 14.36 2.46 0.19
C GLY A 218 12.94 1.91 0.16
N GLY A 219 12.08 2.47 -0.68
CA GLY A 219 10.70 2.01 -0.80
C GLY A 219 9.77 2.40 0.37
N GLU A 220 10.20 3.30 1.25
CA GLU A 220 9.33 3.79 2.31
C GLU A 220 8.11 4.52 1.72
N LEU A 221 6.97 4.39 2.39
CA LEU A 221 5.81 5.25 2.15
C LEU A 221 6.03 6.56 2.89
N ARG A 222 6.25 7.65 2.16
CA ARG A 222 6.35 8.98 2.74
C ARG A 222 4.97 9.64 2.78
N ILE A 223 4.55 10.02 3.98
CA ILE A 223 3.30 10.74 4.23
C ILE A 223 3.60 12.23 4.44
N PHE A 224 2.77 13.09 3.86
CA PHE A 224 2.86 14.54 3.99
C PHE A 224 1.65 15.13 4.72
N ASN A 225 1.88 16.26 5.39
CA ASN A 225 0.83 17.16 5.84
C ASN A 225 0.68 18.27 4.79
N PRO A 226 -0.48 18.41 4.13
CA PRO A 226 -0.76 19.53 3.26
C PRO A 226 -1.06 20.78 4.09
N GLN A 227 -0.35 21.88 3.84
CA GLN A 227 -0.71 23.18 4.42
C GLN A 227 -1.87 23.81 3.65
N ASP A 228 -2.61 24.71 4.31
CA ASP A 228 -3.66 25.47 3.65
C ASP A 228 -3.07 26.41 2.59
N ALA A 229 -3.68 26.40 1.41
CA ALA A 229 -3.34 27.28 0.30
C ALA A 229 -4.60 27.64 -0.49
N LEU A 230 -4.62 28.82 -1.10
CA LEU A 230 -5.72 29.26 -1.96
C LEU A 230 -5.75 28.48 -3.29
N GLU A 231 -4.58 28.09 -3.78
CA GLU A 231 -4.40 27.36 -5.04
C GLU A 231 -3.49 26.15 -4.81
N GLU A 232 -3.77 25.04 -5.51
CA GLU A 232 -3.03 23.78 -5.33
C GLU A 232 -1.54 23.92 -5.67
N LYS A 233 -1.21 24.78 -6.65
CA LYS A 233 0.18 25.04 -7.06
C LYS A 233 1.03 25.69 -5.96
N ASP A 234 0.37 26.40 -5.03
CA ASP A 234 1.01 27.13 -3.94
C ASP A 234 1.02 26.31 -2.64
N ARG A 235 0.43 25.09 -2.68
CA ARG A 235 0.34 24.20 -1.52
C ARG A 235 1.73 23.70 -1.12
N VAL A 236 2.09 23.97 0.13
CA VAL A 236 3.30 23.43 0.75
C VAL A 236 2.96 22.10 1.41
N TYR A 237 3.80 21.09 1.17
CA TYR A 237 3.66 19.77 1.76
C TYR A 237 4.86 19.49 2.65
N THR A 238 4.62 19.34 3.94
CA THR A 238 5.66 19.00 4.92
C THR A 238 5.65 17.51 5.19
N LYS A 239 6.80 16.85 5.07
CA LYS A 239 6.97 15.44 5.44
C LYS A 239 6.55 15.24 6.90
N ILE A 240 5.69 14.26 7.14
CA ILE A 240 5.31 13.80 8.49
C ILE A 240 6.18 12.60 8.88
N ARG A 241 6.20 11.58 8.02
CA ARG A 241 6.81 10.29 8.34
C ARG A 241 7.19 9.54 7.07
N ASP A 242 8.31 8.82 7.14
CA ASP A 242 8.62 7.74 6.20
C ASP A 242 8.31 6.43 6.91
N ILE A 243 7.41 5.62 6.35
CA ILE A 243 6.98 4.34 6.90
C ILE A 243 7.68 3.24 6.12
N GLU A 244 8.57 2.53 6.82
CA GLU A 244 9.29 1.38 6.29
C GLU A 244 8.28 0.27 5.89
N PRO A 245 8.46 -0.37 4.72
CA PRO A 245 7.54 -1.38 4.21
C PRO A 245 7.80 -2.75 4.86
N LEU A 246 7.92 -2.81 6.19
CA LEU A 246 8.24 -4.04 6.93
C LEU A 246 7.18 -5.12 6.73
N SER A 247 7.60 -6.38 6.64
CA SER A 247 6.64 -7.49 6.59
C SER A 247 5.66 -7.48 7.76
N ASN A 248 4.41 -7.85 7.49
CA ASN A 248 3.34 -7.94 8.48
C ASN A 248 2.92 -6.60 9.12
N ARG A 249 3.25 -5.49 8.45
CA ARG A 249 2.77 -4.14 8.78
C ARG A 249 1.54 -3.80 7.96
N VAL A 250 0.48 -3.36 8.63
CA VAL A 250 -0.67 -2.69 8.02
C VAL A 250 -0.55 -1.19 8.23
N VAL A 251 -0.87 -0.40 7.20
CA VAL A 251 -1.07 1.05 7.29
C VAL A 251 -2.47 1.35 6.83
N LEU A 252 -3.26 1.99 7.69
CA LEU A 252 -4.56 2.56 7.33
C LEU A 252 -4.43 4.08 7.26
N PHE A 253 -5.02 4.70 6.24
CA PHE A 253 -5.09 6.16 6.15
C PHE A 253 -6.31 6.62 5.36
N PHE A 254 -6.74 7.87 5.59
CA PHE A 254 -7.80 8.47 4.78
C PHE A 254 -7.33 8.64 3.34
N ALA A 255 -8.12 8.14 2.40
CA ALA A 255 -7.76 8.14 0.98
C ALA A 255 -7.77 9.55 0.34
N ASP A 256 -8.38 10.53 1.01
CA ASP A 256 -8.58 11.88 0.47
C ASP A 256 -7.35 12.80 0.61
N GLU A 257 -7.54 14.07 0.27
CA GLU A 257 -6.47 15.07 0.19
C GLU A 257 -5.80 15.41 1.52
N ARG A 258 -6.26 14.83 2.65
CA ARG A 258 -5.58 14.92 3.95
C ARG A 258 -4.27 14.14 4.01
N VAL A 259 -4.12 13.10 3.19
CA VAL A 259 -2.95 12.21 3.22
C VAL A 259 -2.27 12.12 1.85
N PRO A 260 -1.66 13.21 1.33
CA PRO A 260 -0.76 13.12 0.20
C PRO A 260 0.41 12.21 0.57
N HIS A 261 0.74 11.28 -0.31
CA HIS A 261 1.78 10.29 -0.05
C HIS A 261 2.53 9.90 -1.33
N GLU A 262 3.77 9.45 -1.18
CA GLU A 262 4.59 8.91 -2.26
C GLU A 262 5.29 7.63 -1.81
N VAL A 263 5.58 6.73 -2.75
CA VAL A 263 6.48 5.60 -2.53
C VAL A 263 7.86 6.05 -2.96
N LEU A 264 8.81 6.08 -2.03
CA LEU A 264 10.19 6.44 -2.34
C LEU A 264 10.84 5.39 -3.26
N PRO A 265 11.88 5.75 -4.04
CA PRO A 265 12.63 4.80 -4.83
C PRO A 265 13.10 3.61 -4.00
N THR A 266 12.85 2.40 -4.50
CA THR A 266 13.32 1.15 -3.89
C THR A 266 14.44 0.53 -4.72
N ASN A 267 15.47 0.02 -4.05
CA ASN A 267 16.56 -0.74 -4.65
C ASN A 267 16.31 -2.25 -4.61
N SER A 268 15.34 -2.69 -3.80
CA SER A 268 14.96 -4.09 -3.61
C SER A 268 13.51 -4.32 -4.04
N MET A 269 13.14 -5.59 -4.29
CA MET A 269 11.74 -5.94 -4.53
C MET A 269 10.88 -5.55 -3.33
N ARG A 270 9.78 -4.85 -3.60
CA ARG A 270 8.86 -4.36 -2.57
C ARG A 270 7.43 -4.75 -2.90
N PHE A 271 6.89 -5.64 -2.11
CA PHE A 271 5.53 -6.16 -2.17
C PHE A 271 4.59 -5.45 -1.20
N ALA A 272 3.38 -5.16 -1.68
CA ALA A 272 2.27 -4.72 -0.85
C ALA A 272 0.93 -5.21 -1.41
N ILE A 273 -0.07 -5.33 -0.54
CA ILE A 273 -1.47 -5.50 -0.92
C ILE A 273 -2.23 -4.24 -0.51
N THR A 274 -2.92 -3.61 -1.47
CA THR A 274 -3.78 -2.46 -1.22
C THR A 274 -5.25 -2.86 -1.32
N THR A 275 -6.08 -2.46 -0.37
CA THR A 275 -7.54 -2.45 -0.50
C THR A 275 -8.07 -1.05 -0.21
N TRP A 276 -9.08 -0.63 -0.97
CA TRP A 276 -9.78 0.62 -0.69
C TRP A 276 -11.20 0.34 -0.23
N TYR A 277 -11.56 0.88 0.93
CA TYR A 277 -12.93 0.87 1.43
C TYR A 277 -13.63 2.14 0.99
N PHE A 278 -14.88 2.00 0.57
CA PHE A 278 -15.62 3.07 -0.08
C PHE A 278 -16.69 3.67 0.84
N ASP A 279 -16.76 5.01 0.88
CA ASP A 279 -17.97 5.67 1.35
C ASP A 279 -19.12 5.33 0.39
N LYS A 280 -20.17 4.71 0.91
CA LYS A 280 -21.30 4.21 0.12
C LYS A 280 -21.96 5.32 -0.70
N VAL A 281 -22.17 6.50 -0.13
CA VAL A 281 -22.89 7.60 -0.78
C VAL A 281 -22.07 8.16 -1.93
N GLU A 282 -20.79 8.44 -1.68
CA GLU A 282 -19.89 8.93 -2.72
C GLU A 282 -19.67 7.87 -3.82
N LYS A 283 -19.58 6.60 -3.44
CA LYS A 283 -19.41 5.50 -4.40
C LYS A 283 -20.63 5.28 -5.29
N GLU A 284 -21.83 5.36 -4.73
CA GLU A 284 -23.08 5.31 -5.49
C GLU A 284 -23.18 6.51 -6.45
N ALA A 285 -22.84 7.70 -5.99
CA ALA A 285 -22.77 8.89 -6.83
C ALA A 285 -21.78 8.73 -7.98
N ALA A 286 -20.57 8.22 -7.71
CA ALA A 286 -19.57 7.93 -8.75
C ALA A 286 -20.07 6.88 -9.75
N ASN A 287 -20.66 5.78 -9.26
CA ASN A 287 -21.20 4.72 -10.11
C ASN A 287 -22.36 5.19 -11.00
N SER A 288 -23.17 6.16 -10.56
CA SER A 288 -24.27 6.73 -11.35
C SER A 288 -23.81 7.44 -12.63
N LEU A 289 -22.52 7.76 -12.71
CA LEU A 289 -21.87 8.40 -13.86
C LEU A 289 -21.23 7.40 -14.84
N LYS A 290 -21.22 6.09 -14.52
CA LYS A 290 -20.66 5.04 -15.38
C LYS A 290 -21.28 5.06 -16.78
N GLY A 291 -20.45 4.78 -17.79
CA GLY A 291 -20.86 4.76 -19.19
C GLY A 291 -21.15 6.13 -19.82
N ARG A 292 -21.06 7.24 -19.07
CA ARG A 292 -21.19 8.59 -19.63
C ARG A 292 -19.83 9.09 -20.09
N LYS A 293 -19.77 9.66 -21.30
CA LYS A 293 -18.54 10.32 -21.78
C LYS A 293 -18.28 11.56 -20.92
N ASN A 294 -17.17 11.56 -20.20
CA ASN A 294 -16.78 12.65 -19.32
C ASN A 294 -15.62 13.43 -19.96
N VAL A 295 -15.95 14.44 -20.77
CA VAL A 295 -14.97 15.24 -21.51
C VAL A 295 -14.04 15.98 -20.55
N GLU A 296 -14.56 16.53 -19.45
CA GLU A 296 -13.76 17.25 -18.46
C GLU A 296 -12.68 16.36 -17.82
N GLU A 297 -13.02 15.09 -17.58
CA GLU A 297 -12.10 14.10 -17.05
C GLU A 297 -11.04 13.68 -18.06
N GLU A 298 -11.41 13.49 -19.32
CA GLU A 298 -10.47 13.22 -20.40
C GLU A 298 -9.46 14.38 -20.56
N GLU A 299 -9.94 15.63 -20.54
CA GLU A 299 -9.09 16.82 -20.60
C GLU A 299 -8.24 17.02 -19.34
N ARG A 300 -8.70 16.59 -18.16
CA ARG A 300 -7.88 16.54 -16.95
C ARG A 300 -6.73 15.54 -17.11
N ILE A 301 -7.00 14.34 -17.61
CA ILE A 301 -5.97 13.29 -17.81
C ILE A 301 -4.94 13.75 -18.85
N LYS A 302 -5.36 14.38 -19.95
CA LYS A 302 -4.44 14.95 -20.94
C LYS A 302 -3.52 16.02 -20.34
N ARG A 303 -4.07 16.94 -19.53
CA ARG A 303 -3.26 17.95 -18.82
C ARG A 303 -2.26 17.33 -17.85
N GLU A 304 -2.66 16.27 -17.16
CA GLU A 304 -1.77 15.51 -16.27
C GLU A 304 -0.62 14.86 -17.04
N ILE A 305 -0.92 14.18 -18.15
CA ILE A 305 0.09 13.60 -19.05
C ILE A 305 1.07 14.68 -19.51
N SER A 306 0.59 15.79 -20.07
CA SER A 306 1.47 16.89 -20.54
C SER A 306 2.36 17.43 -19.42
N LYS A 307 1.83 17.56 -18.20
CA LYS A 307 2.59 18.02 -17.03
C LYS A 307 3.72 17.04 -16.70
N PHE A 308 3.46 15.73 -16.68
CA PHE A 308 4.49 14.75 -16.36
C PHE A 308 5.50 14.58 -17.48
N GLN A 309 5.08 14.58 -18.75
CA GLN A 309 5.99 14.59 -19.90
C GLN A 309 6.95 15.78 -19.85
N SER A 310 6.44 16.98 -19.55
CA SER A 310 7.26 18.20 -19.40
C SER A 310 8.27 18.10 -18.24
N LYS A 311 7.87 17.45 -17.14
CA LYS A 311 8.71 17.31 -15.94
C LYS A 311 9.78 16.24 -16.08
N TYR A 312 9.46 15.08 -16.67
CA TYR A 312 10.31 13.90 -16.67
C TYR A 312 10.93 13.57 -18.04
N GLY A 313 10.42 14.16 -19.13
CA GLY A 313 10.91 13.90 -20.49
C GLY A 313 10.55 12.53 -21.05
N GLU A 314 9.72 11.74 -20.36
CA GLU A 314 9.22 10.44 -20.79
C GLU A 314 7.85 10.57 -21.45
N GLU A 315 7.59 9.82 -22.52
CA GLU A 315 6.28 9.79 -23.17
C GLU A 315 5.30 8.84 -22.45
N ALA A 316 4.02 9.22 -22.37
CA ALA A 316 2.98 8.36 -21.82
C ALA A 316 2.57 7.28 -22.83
N LEU A 317 2.56 6.02 -22.41
CA LEU A 317 1.97 4.94 -23.19
C LEU A 317 0.46 4.84 -22.89
N ILE A 318 -0.39 5.18 -23.85
CA ILE A 318 -1.84 5.08 -23.69
C ILE A 318 -2.27 3.61 -23.72
N VAL A 319 -2.93 3.15 -22.67
CA VAL A 319 -3.46 1.78 -22.57
C VAL A 319 -4.91 1.79 -23.05
N ALA A 320 -5.18 1.19 -24.22
CA ALA A 320 -6.54 1.05 -24.74
C ALA A 320 -7.32 -0.02 -23.96
N LYS A 321 -8.60 0.23 -23.67
CA LYS A 321 -9.49 -0.77 -23.06
C LYS A 321 -9.65 -1.97 -24.02
N GLY A 322 -9.23 -3.16 -23.58
CA GLY A 322 -9.61 -4.43 -24.20
C GLY A 322 -8.65 -5.06 -25.22
N GLN A 323 -7.34 -4.77 -25.15
CA GLN A 323 -6.35 -5.66 -25.78
C GLN A 323 -5.72 -6.51 -24.69
N ASP A 324 -6.01 -7.81 -24.70
CA ASP A 324 -5.08 -8.83 -24.22
C ASP A 324 -3.73 -8.52 -24.87
N THR A 325 -2.75 -8.07 -24.10
CA THR A 325 -1.40 -7.77 -24.57
C THR A 325 -0.66 -9.09 -24.80
N LYS A 326 -1.03 -9.81 -25.87
CA LYS A 326 -0.10 -10.69 -26.58
C LYS A 326 0.88 -9.84 -27.40
N ALA A 327 1.68 -9.04 -26.71
CA ALA A 327 2.86 -8.38 -27.27
C ALA A 327 3.59 -7.72 -26.11
N ASP A 328 4.70 -8.32 -25.68
CA ASP A 328 5.96 -7.63 -25.33
C ASP A 328 6.95 -8.64 -24.76
N ASP A 329 7.41 -9.56 -25.61
CA ASP A 329 8.48 -10.54 -25.32
C ASP A 329 9.90 -9.89 -25.29
N GLU A 330 10.03 -8.58 -25.53
CA GLU A 330 11.34 -7.90 -25.58
C GLU A 330 11.71 -7.09 -24.34
N LYS A 331 10.76 -6.51 -23.59
CA LYS A 331 11.08 -5.75 -22.35
C LYS A 331 11.34 -6.64 -21.13
N VAL A 332 10.96 -7.92 -21.17
CA VAL A 332 11.18 -8.88 -20.06
C VAL A 332 12.66 -9.26 -19.90
N LYS A 333 13.50 -9.04 -20.92
CA LYS A 333 14.91 -9.46 -20.91
C LYS A 333 15.78 -8.68 -19.93
N GLU A 334 15.51 -7.40 -19.66
CA GLU A 334 16.31 -6.62 -18.71
C GLU A 334 15.97 -6.94 -17.24
N ALA A 335 14.72 -7.27 -16.92
CA ALA A 335 14.34 -7.73 -15.58
C ALA A 335 14.89 -9.14 -15.24
N THR A 336 15.17 -9.95 -16.26
CA THR A 336 15.72 -11.31 -16.08
C THR A 336 17.14 -11.29 -15.52
N VAL A 337 17.92 -10.24 -15.81
CA VAL A 337 19.33 -10.12 -15.37
C VAL A 337 19.44 -9.95 -13.84
N CYS A 338 18.49 -9.26 -13.21
CA CYS A 338 18.48 -9.09 -11.75
C CYS A 338 18.08 -10.39 -10.99
N ILE A 339 17.34 -11.29 -11.65
CA ILE A 339 16.88 -12.55 -11.05
C ILE A 339 18.00 -13.59 -11.06
N THR A 340 18.89 -13.57 -12.07
CA THR A 340 20.02 -14.51 -12.15
C THR A 340 21.20 -14.12 -11.26
N GLU A 341 21.36 -12.85 -10.89
CA GLU A 341 22.43 -12.43 -9.97
C GLU A 341 22.08 -12.68 -8.48
N THR A 342 20.80 -12.71 -8.12
CA THR A 342 20.35 -12.99 -6.74
C THR A 342 20.12 -14.49 -6.46
N SER A 343 20.00 -15.32 -7.50
CA SER A 343 19.85 -16.78 -7.35
C SER A 343 21.16 -17.53 -7.08
N ASN A 344 22.33 -16.87 -7.26
CA ASN A 344 23.64 -17.44 -6.91
C ASN A 344 24.03 -17.27 -5.42
N ILE A 345 23.17 -16.69 -4.57
CA ILE A 345 23.44 -16.50 -3.13
C ILE A 345 22.74 -17.56 -2.26
N TRP A 346 21.85 -18.39 -2.82
CA TRP A 346 21.07 -19.39 -2.08
C TRP A 346 21.43 -20.86 -2.37
N GLN A 347 22.59 -21.10 -2.99
CA GLN A 347 23.17 -22.44 -3.12
C GLN A 347 24.58 -22.49 -2.55
N LEU A 348 24.69 -22.52 -1.22
CA LEU A 348 25.82 -23.17 -0.54
C LEU A 348 25.30 -23.81 0.76
N ASP A 349 25.69 -25.07 0.94
CA ASP A 349 25.41 -25.97 2.06
C ASP A 349 25.65 -25.38 3.46
#